data_AF-A0A316DH29-F1
#
_entry.id   AF-A0A316DH29-F1
#
_cell.length_a   1.000
_cell.length_b   1.000
_cell.length_c   1.000
_cell.angle_alpha   90.00
_cell.angle_beta   90.00
_cell.angle_gamma   90.00
#
_symmetry.space_group_name_H-M   'P 1'
#
loop_
_entity.id
_entity.type
_entity.pdbx_description
1 polymer ?
#
loop_
_entity_poly.entity_id
_entity_poly.type
_entity_poly.pdbx_seq_one_letter_code
_entity_poly.pdbx_strand_id
1 'polypeptide(L)'
;MTTLPQNDDLDIAKLSSVFSDTTNSYKFYWFLSILDSLQENDNTLISYNDIAVRMIANVWYPLNYFKLSFGKQDGFKQVAEFVNDKIKIDDKVNSPQLFSQINSKMNEEELKELSHRIRELLRWVPYRFIRPYFSEETRGFPDHQVNNKIIELCNQNFENNSQKVIYRFHANHIELNQNWIQYFNKHQIIIRGFIFWHLIKFLQKNNPNVVGLSEKLEKPQQRNLKQANTFWKDYLKENSQLKCIYTGQNITVQNMSLDHFLP
;
A
#
# COMPACT_ATOMS: atom_id res chain seq x y z
N MET A 1 -11.31 -11.99 9.47
CA MET A 1 -10.38 -10.97 10.01
C MET A 1 -8.99 -11.55 9.90
N THR A 2 -8.03 -10.83 9.34
CA THR A 2 -6.63 -11.26 9.35
C THR A 2 -6.07 -10.87 10.71
N THR A 3 -5.94 -11.83 11.63
CA THR A 3 -5.31 -11.61 12.93
C THR A 3 -3.80 -11.52 12.75
N LEU A 4 -3.18 -10.49 13.34
CA LEU A 4 -1.72 -10.37 13.32
C LEU A 4 -1.08 -11.42 14.25
N PRO A 5 0.06 -12.03 13.86
CA PRO A 5 0.77 -13.00 14.71
C PRO A 5 1.12 -12.40 16.06
N GLN A 6 0.86 -13.13 17.15
CA GLN A 6 1.20 -12.64 18.48
C GLN A 6 2.71 -12.65 18.72
N ASN A 7 3.16 -11.79 19.62
CA ASN A 7 4.53 -11.69 20.07
C ASN A 7 4.54 -11.24 21.53
N ASP A 8 5.25 -11.95 22.39
CA ASP A 8 5.23 -11.70 23.84
C ASP A 8 5.93 -10.40 24.24
N ASP A 9 6.83 -9.90 23.38
CA ASP A 9 7.65 -8.72 23.61
C ASP A 9 7.10 -7.46 22.94
N LEU A 10 6.00 -7.53 22.19
CA LEU A 10 5.44 -6.41 21.41
C LEU A 10 3.94 -6.27 21.62
N ASP A 11 3.44 -5.03 21.68
CA ASP A 11 2.01 -4.77 21.80
C ASP A 11 1.28 -4.88 20.45
N ILE A 12 1.06 -6.13 20.03
CA ILE A 12 0.38 -6.46 18.75
C ILE A 12 -1.09 -6.03 18.75
N ALA A 13 -1.73 -5.93 19.91
CA ALA A 13 -3.09 -5.43 20.03
C ALA A 13 -3.16 -3.96 19.57
N LYS A 14 -2.18 -3.14 19.98
CA LYS A 14 -2.08 -1.75 19.50
C LYS A 14 -1.72 -1.68 18.02
N LEU A 15 -0.81 -2.52 17.52
CA LEU A 15 -0.54 -2.61 16.07
C LEU A 15 -1.82 -2.89 15.27
N SER A 16 -2.65 -3.81 15.75
CA SER A 16 -3.91 -4.19 15.10
C SER A 16 -4.93 -3.04 15.05
N SER A 17 -4.76 -2.00 15.89
CA SER A 17 -5.66 -0.84 15.98
C SER A 17 -5.21 0.39 15.19
N VAL A 18 -4.04 0.38 14.54
CA VAL A 18 -3.48 1.56 13.84
C VAL A 18 -4.39 2.08 12.71
N PHE A 19 -5.24 1.20 12.18
CA PHE A 19 -6.23 1.48 11.13
C PHE A 19 -7.69 1.51 11.62
N SER A 20 -7.93 1.59 12.94
CA SER A 20 -9.29 1.71 13.48
C SER A 20 -9.97 3.03 13.08
N ASP A 21 -9.19 4.08 12.84
CA ASP A 21 -9.67 5.37 12.35
C ASP A 21 -8.81 5.85 11.17
N THR A 22 -9.43 5.89 9.99
CA THR A 22 -8.80 6.26 8.71
C THR A 22 -9.75 7.12 7.87
N THR A 23 -9.59 8.45 7.95
CA THR A 23 -10.28 9.39 7.06
C THR A 23 -9.74 9.32 5.62
N ASN A 24 -8.41 9.18 5.49
CA ASN A 24 -7.69 9.12 4.22
C ASN A 24 -6.83 7.84 4.15
N SER A 25 -6.32 7.51 2.97
CA SER A 25 -5.56 6.28 2.74
C SER A 25 -4.10 6.30 3.23
N TYR A 26 -3.61 7.46 3.67
CA TYR A 26 -2.18 7.69 3.88
C TYR A 26 -1.54 6.74 4.90
N LYS A 27 -2.24 6.34 5.97
CA LYS A 27 -1.70 5.40 6.97
C LYS A 27 -1.38 4.03 6.36
N PHE A 28 -2.18 3.56 5.39
CA PHE A 28 -1.95 2.27 4.73
C PHE A 28 -0.64 2.31 3.95
N TYR A 29 -0.49 3.33 3.11
CA TYR A 29 0.71 3.49 2.30
C TYR A 29 1.94 3.87 3.12
N TRP A 30 1.79 4.60 4.23
CA TRP A 30 2.87 4.85 5.18
C TRP A 30 3.45 3.53 5.70
N PHE A 31 2.58 2.61 6.12
CA PHE A 31 3.05 1.33 6.64
C PHE A 31 3.61 0.43 5.53
N LEU A 32 2.98 0.39 4.35
CA LEU A 32 3.52 -0.34 3.20
C LEU A 32 4.93 0.14 2.84
N SER A 33 5.16 1.45 2.79
CA SER A 33 6.48 2.02 2.48
C SER A 33 7.56 1.63 3.50
N ILE A 34 7.20 1.52 4.79
CA ILE A 34 8.12 1.02 5.82
C ILE A 34 8.48 -0.45 5.53
N LEU A 35 7.48 -1.29 5.21
CA LEU A 35 7.73 -2.70 4.89
C LEU A 35 8.54 -2.87 3.60
N ASP A 36 8.31 -2.05 2.58
CA ASP A 36 9.08 -2.08 1.33
C ASP A 36 10.55 -1.71 1.59
N SER A 37 10.79 -0.66 2.39
CA SER A 37 12.15 -0.21 2.73
C SER A 37 12.92 -1.29 3.51
N LEU A 38 12.26 -1.97 4.45
CA LEU A 38 12.83 -3.10 5.17
C LEU A 38 13.16 -4.28 4.25
N GLN A 39 12.26 -4.63 3.34
CA GLN A 39 12.47 -5.74 2.41
C GLN A 39 13.70 -5.59 1.52
N GLU A 40 14.00 -4.34 1.12
CA GLU A 40 15.12 -4.07 0.22
C GLU A 40 16.45 -4.01 0.94
N ASN A 41 16.50 -3.37 2.12
CA ASN A 41 17.76 -2.91 2.69
C ASN A 41 17.96 -3.27 4.17
N ASP A 42 16.97 -3.84 4.87
CA ASP A 42 16.97 -4.04 6.33
C ASP A 42 17.35 -2.77 7.13
N ASN A 43 17.10 -1.59 6.55
CA ASN A 43 17.53 -0.31 7.11
C ASN A 43 16.74 0.04 8.36
N THR A 44 17.45 0.39 9.43
CA THR A 44 16.87 0.95 10.65
C THR A 44 16.44 2.41 10.47
N LEU A 45 17.14 3.18 9.61
CA LEU A 45 16.85 4.58 9.32
C LEU A 45 16.16 4.72 7.97
N ILE A 46 14.97 5.32 7.97
CA ILE A 46 14.19 5.55 6.74
C ILE A 46 13.88 7.03 6.60
N SER A 47 14.40 7.65 5.54
CA SER A 47 14.15 9.06 5.27
C SER A 47 12.68 9.33 4.90
N TYR A 48 12.16 10.50 5.25
CA TYR A 48 10.80 10.88 4.85
C TYR A 48 10.66 10.98 3.32
N ASN A 49 11.74 11.27 2.60
CA ASN A 49 11.74 11.31 1.14
C ASN A 49 11.61 9.90 0.54
N ASP A 50 12.36 8.92 1.07
CA ASP A 50 12.24 7.51 0.66
C ASP A 50 10.81 7.00 0.90
N ILE A 51 10.27 7.24 2.10
CA ILE A 51 8.88 6.88 2.41
C ILE A 51 7.91 7.54 1.45
N ALA A 52 8.06 8.85 1.19
CA ALA A 52 7.20 9.58 0.28
C ALA A 52 7.20 8.97 -1.13
N VAL A 53 8.37 8.71 -1.71
CA VAL A 53 8.47 8.13 -3.06
C VAL A 53 7.87 6.71 -3.10
N ARG A 54 8.08 5.89 -2.06
CA ARG A 54 7.43 4.58 -1.94
C ARG A 54 5.91 4.67 -1.83
N MET A 55 5.39 5.67 -1.09
CA MET A 55 3.95 5.85 -0.92
C MET A 55 3.28 6.16 -2.26
N ILE A 56 3.85 7.09 -3.04
CA ILE A 56 3.31 7.40 -4.36
C ILE A 56 3.48 6.22 -5.33
N ALA A 57 4.59 5.49 -5.26
CA ALA A 57 4.79 4.30 -6.10
C ALA A 57 3.72 3.23 -5.83
N ASN A 58 3.35 3.01 -4.57
CA ASN A 58 2.35 2.03 -4.17
C ASN A 58 0.91 2.44 -4.53
N VAL A 59 0.55 3.73 -4.39
CA VAL A 59 -0.83 4.20 -4.68
C VAL A 59 -1.10 4.42 -6.17
N TRP A 60 -0.04 4.58 -6.99
CA TRP A 60 -0.20 4.94 -8.39
C TRP A 60 -0.98 3.91 -9.22
N TYR A 61 -0.73 2.60 -9.08
CA TYR A 61 -1.49 1.61 -9.85
C TYR A 61 -3.00 1.62 -9.53
N PRO A 62 -3.42 1.53 -8.25
CA PRO A 62 -4.82 1.69 -7.85
C PRO A 62 -5.46 2.95 -8.43
N LEU A 63 -4.78 4.08 -8.31
CA LEU A 63 -5.34 5.40 -8.62
C LEU A 63 -5.32 5.68 -10.13
N ASN A 64 -4.20 5.41 -10.78
CA ASN A 64 -3.90 5.89 -12.11
C ASN A 64 -4.09 4.81 -13.17
N TYR A 65 -3.79 3.55 -12.88
CA TYR A 65 -4.02 2.44 -13.81
C TYR A 65 -5.46 1.91 -13.70
N PHE A 66 -5.91 1.58 -12.49
CA PHE A 66 -7.26 1.04 -12.25
C PHE A 66 -8.35 2.09 -12.01
N LYS A 67 -7.97 3.38 -11.96
CA LYS A 67 -8.89 4.51 -11.80
C LYS A 67 -9.78 4.42 -10.55
N LEU A 68 -9.25 3.83 -9.47
CA LEU A 68 -9.99 3.75 -8.20
C LEU A 68 -10.09 5.12 -7.54
N SER A 69 -11.26 5.39 -6.95
CA SER A 69 -11.52 6.58 -6.15
C SER A 69 -11.05 6.40 -4.72
N PHE A 70 -10.23 7.32 -4.22
CA PHE A 70 -9.80 7.36 -2.81
C PHE A 70 -10.66 8.34 -1.97
N GLY A 71 -11.72 8.89 -2.57
CA GLY A 71 -12.53 9.94 -1.97
C GLY A 71 -11.99 11.35 -2.25
N LYS A 72 -12.85 12.36 -2.10
CA LYS A 72 -12.53 13.75 -2.48
C LYS A 72 -11.47 14.42 -1.60
N GLN A 73 -11.30 13.94 -0.37
CA GLN A 73 -10.36 14.50 0.60
C GLN A 73 -8.97 13.88 0.49
N ASP A 74 -8.80 12.81 -0.29
CA ASP A 74 -7.52 12.16 -0.50
C ASP A 74 -6.73 12.87 -1.62
N GLY A 75 -5.55 13.35 -1.27
CA GLY A 75 -4.69 14.20 -2.09
C GLY A 75 -3.71 13.44 -2.99
N PHE A 76 -3.70 12.10 -2.95
CA PHE A 76 -2.77 11.33 -3.79
C PHE A 76 -3.02 11.52 -5.27
N LYS A 77 -4.25 11.89 -5.68
CA LYS A 77 -4.59 12.09 -7.09
C LYS A 77 -3.74 13.20 -7.71
N GLN A 78 -3.66 14.36 -7.05
CA GLN A 78 -2.89 15.49 -7.54
C GLN A 78 -1.38 15.18 -7.57
N VAL A 79 -0.90 14.38 -6.61
CA VAL A 79 0.51 13.94 -6.59
C VAL A 79 0.78 12.96 -7.75
N ALA A 80 -0.13 12.01 -8.00
CA ALA A 80 0.02 11.06 -9.09
C ALA A 80 -0.05 11.74 -10.47
N GLU A 81 -0.92 12.76 -10.63
CA GLU A 81 -0.96 13.64 -11.80
C GLU A 81 0.39 14.31 -12.03
N PHE A 82 1.00 14.89 -10.99
CA PHE A 82 2.35 15.45 -11.08
C PHE A 82 3.38 14.42 -11.56
N VAL A 83 3.34 13.17 -11.07
CA VAL A 83 4.25 12.11 -11.55
C VAL A 83 4.04 11.85 -13.05
N ASN A 84 2.79 11.77 -13.52
CA ASN A 84 2.49 11.50 -14.93
C ASN A 84 2.95 12.63 -15.86
N ASP A 85 2.91 13.88 -15.39
CA ASP A 85 3.35 15.05 -16.15
C ASP A 85 4.88 15.07 -16.29
N LYS A 86 5.59 14.50 -15.33
CA LYS A 86 7.05 14.50 -15.28
C LYS A 86 7.69 13.31 -15.99
N ILE A 87 7.10 12.12 -15.86
CA ILE A 87 7.69 10.90 -16.41
C ILE A 87 6.66 10.08 -17.17
N LYS A 88 7.07 9.53 -18.31
CA LYS A 88 6.32 8.47 -18.97
C LYS A 88 6.55 7.15 -18.23
N ILE A 89 5.54 6.71 -17.50
CA ILE A 89 5.56 5.44 -16.76
C ILE A 89 5.43 4.27 -17.74
N ASP A 90 6.32 3.30 -17.62
CA ASP A 90 6.19 2.02 -18.30
C ASP A 90 5.42 1.07 -17.39
N ASP A 91 4.17 0.78 -17.73
CA ASP A 91 3.24 -0.03 -16.95
C ASP A 91 3.18 -1.50 -17.42
N LYS A 92 4.01 -1.89 -18.40
CA LYS A 92 4.13 -3.28 -18.84
C LYS A 92 4.50 -4.19 -17.68
N VAL A 93 3.99 -5.43 -17.68
CA VAL A 93 4.22 -6.41 -16.60
C VAL A 93 5.70 -6.54 -16.22
N ASN A 94 6.59 -6.63 -17.21
CA ASN A 94 8.04 -6.83 -16.99
C ASN A 94 8.84 -5.53 -16.81
N SER A 95 8.19 -4.36 -16.80
CA SER A 95 8.89 -3.10 -16.56
C SER A 95 9.40 -3.00 -15.12
N PRO A 96 10.41 -2.16 -14.84
CA PRO A 96 10.85 -1.89 -13.48
C PRO A 96 9.71 -1.40 -12.58
N GLN A 97 9.83 -1.62 -11.27
CA GLN A 97 8.88 -1.08 -10.30
C GLN A 97 8.80 0.44 -10.41
N LEU A 98 7.64 1.00 -10.08
CA LEU A 98 7.42 2.44 -10.23
C LEU A 98 8.36 3.28 -9.36
N PHE A 99 8.72 2.80 -8.17
CA PHE A 99 9.73 3.42 -7.31
C PHE A 99 11.06 3.61 -8.05
N SER A 100 11.58 2.55 -8.69
CA SER A 100 12.80 2.60 -9.49
C SER A 100 12.66 3.54 -10.69
N GLN A 101 11.50 3.53 -11.36
CA GLN A 101 11.25 4.41 -12.50
C GLN A 101 11.25 5.89 -12.08
N ILE A 102 10.64 6.22 -10.93
CA ILE A 102 10.64 7.59 -10.38
C ILE A 102 12.07 8.04 -10.09
N ASN A 103 12.83 7.24 -9.33
CA ASN A 103 14.20 7.59 -8.94
C ASN A 103 15.17 7.64 -10.13
N SER A 104 14.93 6.89 -11.21
CA SER A 104 15.82 6.89 -12.39
C SER A 104 15.48 7.96 -13.43
N LYS A 105 14.22 8.39 -13.51
CA LYS A 105 13.72 9.27 -14.59
C LYS A 105 13.51 10.72 -14.16
N MET A 106 13.26 10.98 -12.88
CA MET A 106 13.15 12.34 -12.35
C MET A 106 14.53 12.89 -11.97
N ASN A 107 14.73 14.19 -12.17
CA ASN A 107 15.89 14.88 -11.63
C ASN A 107 15.74 15.20 -10.13
N GLU A 108 16.80 15.71 -9.50
CA GLU A 108 16.83 15.99 -8.06
C GLU A 108 15.77 17.03 -7.63
N GLU A 109 15.56 18.08 -8.42
CA GLU A 109 14.56 19.12 -8.12
C GLU A 109 13.13 18.56 -8.17
N GLU A 110 12.86 17.69 -9.15
CA GLU A 110 11.57 17.02 -9.31
C GLU A 110 11.29 16.03 -8.17
N LEU A 111 12.30 15.27 -7.75
CA LEU A 111 12.19 14.36 -6.59
C LEU A 111 11.98 15.13 -5.29
N LYS A 112 12.62 16.30 -5.15
CA LYS A 112 12.44 17.18 -3.99
C LYS A 112 11.03 17.76 -3.94
N GLU A 113 10.52 18.23 -5.07
CA GLU A 113 9.15 18.73 -5.19
C GLU A 113 8.10 17.64 -4.95
N LEU A 114 8.31 16.45 -5.53
CA LEU A 114 7.46 15.27 -5.27
C LEU A 114 7.42 14.94 -3.77
N SER A 115 8.60 14.85 -3.15
CA SER A 115 8.72 14.58 -1.72
C SER A 115 8.04 15.65 -0.88
N HIS A 116 8.18 16.93 -1.24
CA HIS A 116 7.53 18.04 -0.54
C HIS A 116 6.00 17.92 -0.60
N ARG A 117 5.42 17.72 -1.80
CA ARG A 117 3.97 17.53 -1.98
C ARG A 117 3.42 16.39 -1.14
N ILE A 118 4.13 15.27 -1.10
CA ILE A 118 3.71 14.12 -0.31
C ILE A 118 3.84 14.42 1.17
N ARG A 119 4.95 15.03 1.63
CA ARG A 119 5.17 15.38 3.04
C ARG A 119 4.05 16.27 3.62
N GLU A 120 3.46 17.15 2.82
CA GLU A 120 2.28 17.91 3.24
C GLU A 120 1.07 17.00 3.55
N LEU A 121 0.83 15.96 2.74
CA LEU A 121 -0.18 14.95 3.01
C LEU A 121 0.16 14.10 4.25
N LEU A 122 1.45 13.87 4.49
CA LEU A 122 1.94 13.06 5.60
C LEU A 122 2.07 13.82 6.92
N ARG A 123 1.80 15.13 6.97
CA ARG A 123 2.10 15.99 8.13
C ARG A 123 1.64 15.42 9.47
N TRP A 124 0.55 14.65 9.50
CA TRP A 124 0.00 14.04 10.71
C TRP A 124 0.21 12.52 10.80
N VAL A 125 0.50 11.87 9.67
CA VAL A 125 0.42 10.41 9.51
C VAL A 125 1.39 9.67 10.44
N PRO A 126 2.69 10.05 10.53
CA PRO A 126 3.64 9.36 11.40
C PRO A 126 3.23 9.36 12.87
N TYR A 127 2.64 10.46 13.35
CA TYR A 127 2.22 10.60 14.74
C TYR A 127 0.91 9.85 15.01
N ARG A 128 -0.06 9.97 14.09
CA ARG A 128 -1.36 9.29 14.20
C ARG A 128 -1.28 7.79 14.03
N PHE A 129 -0.26 7.29 13.32
CA PHE A 129 0.00 5.86 13.18
C PHE A 129 0.44 5.25 14.52
N ILE A 130 1.32 5.92 15.27
CA ILE A 130 1.79 5.45 16.59
C ILE A 130 0.84 5.79 17.74
N ARG A 131 0.00 6.83 17.61
CA ARG A 131 -0.88 7.30 18.69
C ARG A 131 -1.61 6.20 19.49
N PRO A 132 -2.13 5.09 18.90
CA PRO A 132 -2.79 4.05 19.67
C PRO A 132 -1.97 3.48 20.85
N TYR A 133 -0.64 3.41 20.71
CA TYR A 133 0.28 2.93 21.76
C TYR A 133 0.37 3.89 22.94
N PHE A 134 0.02 5.16 22.73
CA PHE A 134 0.07 6.23 23.72
C PHE A 134 -1.32 6.85 23.97
N SER A 135 -2.38 6.05 23.85
CA SER A 135 -3.76 6.53 23.96
C SER A 135 -4.08 7.11 25.34
N GLU A 136 -3.48 6.56 26.39
CA GLU A 136 -3.65 7.03 27.77
C GLU A 136 -2.88 8.33 28.00
N GLU A 137 -1.63 8.34 27.57
CA GLU A 137 -0.67 9.44 27.72
C GLU A 137 -1.08 10.68 26.89
N THR A 138 -1.87 10.49 25.83
CA THR A 138 -2.39 11.58 24.97
C THR A 138 -3.87 11.88 25.20
N ARG A 139 -4.52 11.25 26.20
CA ARG A 139 -5.93 11.50 26.49
C ARG A 139 -6.14 12.94 26.98
N GLY A 140 -7.14 13.62 26.42
CA GLY A 140 -7.50 14.99 26.82
C GLY A 140 -6.59 16.10 26.28
N PHE A 141 -5.51 15.76 25.57
CA PHE A 141 -4.65 16.76 24.94
C PHE A 141 -5.36 17.45 23.77
N PRO A 142 -5.20 18.78 23.62
CA PRO A 142 -5.58 19.47 22.40
C PRO A 142 -4.84 18.90 21.19
N ASP A 143 -5.53 18.80 20.06
CA ASP A 143 -5.01 18.11 18.87
C ASP A 143 -3.65 18.65 18.39
N HIS A 144 -3.46 19.97 18.45
CA HIS A 144 -2.22 20.65 18.07
C HIS A 144 -1.00 20.29 18.94
N GLN A 145 -1.21 19.75 20.15
CA GLN A 145 -0.13 19.36 21.07
C GLN A 145 0.22 17.87 20.96
N VAL A 146 -0.68 17.05 20.41
CA VAL A 146 -0.52 15.59 20.39
C VAL A 146 0.76 15.17 19.66
N ASN A 147 1.08 15.78 18.52
CA ASN A 147 2.28 15.41 17.76
C ASN A 147 3.57 15.58 18.57
N ASN A 148 3.75 16.73 19.23
CA ASN A 148 4.94 16.99 20.04
C ASN A 148 5.03 16.01 21.20
N LYS A 149 3.89 15.67 21.82
CA LYS A 149 3.86 14.67 22.88
C LYS A 149 4.23 13.27 22.37
N ILE A 150 3.76 12.89 21.18
CA ILE A 150 4.13 11.61 20.55
C ILE A 150 5.63 11.56 20.25
N ILE A 151 6.23 12.64 19.73
CA ILE A 151 7.68 12.72 19.50
C ILE A 151 8.44 12.51 20.81
N GLU A 152 8.07 13.24 21.86
CA GLU A 152 8.67 13.12 23.18
C GLU A 152 8.60 11.68 23.71
N LEU A 153 7.39 11.09 23.70
CA LEU A 153 7.15 9.75 24.19
C LEU A 153 7.93 8.69 23.40
N CYS A 154 7.92 8.74 22.06
CA CYS A 154 8.68 7.81 21.24
C CYS A 154 10.18 7.92 21.51
N ASN A 155 10.72 9.14 21.58
CA ASN A 155 12.17 9.34 21.73
C ASN A 155 12.65 8.94 23.14
N GLN A 156 11.88 9.22 24.20
CA GLN A 156 12.20 8.82 25.58
C GLN A 156 12.10 7.30 25.80
N ASN A 157 11.13 6.65 25.15
CA ASN A 157 10.82 5.24 25.37
C ASN A 157 11.48 4.29 24.38
N PHE A 158 12.24 4.80 23.39
CA PHE A 158 12.75 3.99 22.28
C PHE A 158 13.59 2.79 22.73
N GLU A 159 14.49 2.99 23.71
CA GLU A 159 15.36 1.93 24.25
C GLU A 159 14.68 1.14 25.38
N ASN A 160 13.96 1.85 26.25
CA ASN A 160 13.47 1.30 27.53
C ASN A 160 12.06 0.67 27.46
N ASN A 161 11.34 0.88 26.35
CA ASN A 161 9.99 0.35 26.14
C ASN A 161 9.75 0.07 24.65
N SER A 162 10.61 -0.78 24.09
CA SER A 162 10.55 -1.21 22.68
C SER A 162 9.21 -1.85 22.32
N GLN A 163 8.48 -2.40 23.30
CA GLN A 163 7.15 -3.01 23.10
C GLN A 163 6.12 -2.03 22.51
N LYS A 164 6.25 -0.73 22.81
CA LYS A 164 5.31 0.33 22.37
C LYS A 164 5.80 1.18 21.21
N VAL A 165 7.12 1.23 20.97
CA VAL A 165 7.71 2.21 20.05
C VAL A 165 8.16 1.54 18.76
N ILE A 166 7.33 1.63 17.71
CA ILE A 166 7.69 1.15 16.37
C ILE A 166 8.89 1.93 15.82
N TYR A 167 8.87 3.26 15.97
CA TYR A 167 9.97 4.14 15.58
C TYR A 167 10.07 5.38 16.47
N ARG A 168 11.28 5.94 16.53
CA ARG A 168 11.56 7.30 17.03
C ARG A 168 11.72 8.30 15.89
N PHE A 169 11.61 9.59 16.23
CA PHE A 169 11.59 10.67 15.25
C PHE A 169 12.91 11.43 15.24
N HIS A 170 13.44 11.64 14.04
CA HIS A 170 14.52 12.57 13.75
C HIS A 170 14.05 13.64 12.76
N ALA A 171 14.89 14.64 12.51
CA ALA A 171 14.53 15.79 11.68
C ALA A 171 14.09 15.38 10.25
N ASN A 172 14.77 14.42 9.64
CA ASN A 172 14.56 14.04 8.23
C ASN A 172 14.26 12.55 8.01
N HIS A 173 14.20 11.76 9.08
CA HIS A 173 13.98 10.32 9.01
C HIS A 173 13.27 9.82 10.26
N ILE A 174 12.73 8.61 10.16
CA ILE A 174 12.36 7.80 11.32
C ILE A 174 13.44 6.75 11.55
N GLU A 175 13.59 6.34 12.81
CA GLU A 175 14.43 5.20 13.17
C GLU A 175 13.57 4.10 13.77
N LEU A 176 13.54 2.94 13.12
CA LEU A 176 12.78 1.79 13.53
C LEU A 176 13.46 1.07 14.70
N ASN A 177 12.65 0.62 15.65
CA ASN A 177 13.13 -0.18 16.76
C ASN A 177 13.43 -1.62 16.30
N GLN A 178 14.54 -2.18 16.76
CA GLN A 178 15.05 -3.48 16.30
C GLN A 178 14.06 -4.64 16.54
N ASN A 179 13.31 -4.63 17.65
CA ASN A 179 12.34 -5.68 17.94
C ASN A 179 11.19 -5.66 16.93
N TRP A 180 10.77 -4.46 16.51
CA TRP A 180 9.75 -4.29 15.47
C TRP A 180 10.25 -4.69 14.09
N ILE A 181 11.51 -4.39 13.76
CA ILE A 181 12.13 -4.86 12.50
C ILE A 181 12.10 -6.37 12.40
N GLN A 182 12.51 -7.08 13.46
CA GLN A 182 12.48 -8.55 13.51
C GLN A 182 11.07 -9.09 13.30
N TYR A 183 10.07 -8.50 13.97
CA TYR A 183 8.68 -8.89 13.82
C TYR A 183 8.13 -8.62 12.41
N PHE A 184 8.42 -7.44 11.84
CA PHE A 184 7.98 -7.05 10.50
C PHE A 184 8.58 -7.94 9.42
N ASN A 185 9.88 -8.23 9.48
CA ASN A 185 10.53 -9.11 8.52
C ASN A 185 9.99 -10.55 8.62
N LYS A 186 9.80 -11.06 9.85
CA LYS A 186 9.28 -12.41 10.06
C LYS A 186 7.84 -12.60 9.56
N HIS A 187 7.01 -11.57 9.66
CA HIS A 187 5.56 -11.67 9.42
C HIS A 187 5.06 -10.83 8.24
N GLN A 188 5.95 -10.38 7.38
CA GLN A 188 5.68 -9.37 6.35
C GLN A 188 4.49 -9.70 5.45
N ILE A 189 4.36 -10.97 5.02
CA ILE A 189 3.25 -11.45 4.18
C ILE A 189 1.90 -11.23 4.89
N ILE A 190 1.81 -11.60 6.17
CA ILE A 190 0.58 -11.48 6.95
C ILE A 190 0.26 -10.01 7.23
N ILE A 191 1.28 -9.19 7.52
CA ILE A 191 1.12 -7.76 7.77
C ILE A 191 0.65 -7.04 6.50
N ARG A 192 1.23 -7.34 5.33
CA ARG A 192 0.75 -6.80 4.04
C ARG A 192 -0.70 -7.20 3.79
N GLY A 193 -1.06 -8.47 4.03
CA GLY A 193 -2.44 -8.93 3.95
C GLY A 193 -3.40 -8.17 4.89
N PHE A 194 -2.95 -7.85 6.11
CA PHE A 194 -3.68 -7.00 7.05
C PHE A 194 -3.88 -5.58 6.50
N ILE A 195 -2.81 -4.94 6.00
CA ILE A 195 -2.90 -3.60 5.40
C ILE A 195 -3.86 -3.61 4.21
N PHE A 196 -3.73 -4.55 3.28
CA PHE A 196 -4.58 -4.64 2.11
C PHE A 196 -6.03 -4.91 2.45
N TRP A 197 -6.32 -5.73 3.46
CA TRP A 197 -7.70 -5.93 3.92
C TRP A 197 -8.34 -4.63 4.41
N HIS A 198 -7.62 -3.83 5.20
CA HIS A 198 -8.12 -2.52 5.64
C HIS A 198 -8.23 -1.52 4.47
N LEU A 199 -7.27 -1.52 3.55
CA LEU A 199 -7.29 -0.68 2.36
C LEU A 199 -8.48 -1.02 1.44
N ILE A 200 -8.79 -2.30 1.23
CA ILE A 200 -9.95 -2.75 0.45
C ILE A 200 -11.25 -2.22 1.08
N LYS A 201 -11.38 -2.32 2.41
CA LYS A 201 -12.56 -1.77 3.11
C LYS A 201 -12.70 -0.26 2.90
N PHE A 202 -11.59 0.47 2.99
CA PHE A 202 -11.55 1.90 2.72
C PHE A 202 -11.96 2.20 1.27
N LEU A 203 -11.43 1.46 0.29
CA LEU A 203 -11.71 1.64 -1.12
C LEU A 203 -13.15 1.28 -1.48
N GLN A 204 -13.71 0.22 -0.88
CA GLN A 204 -15.07 -0.23 -1.14
C GLN A 204 -16.11 0.85 -0.83
N LYS A 205 -15.90 1.65 0.24
CA LYS A 205 -16.74 2.81 0.57
C LYS A 205 -16.77 3.86 -0.55
N ASN A 206 -15.66 4.04 -1.26
CA ASN A 206 -15.50 5.03 -2.32
C ASN A 206 -15.74 4.46 -3.73
N ASN A 207 -15.82 3.13 -3.86
CA ASN A 207 -15.93 2.40 -5.14
C ASN A 207 -16.98 1.27 -5.04
N PRO A 208 -18.24 1.54 -4.67
CA PRO A 208 -19.23 0.49 -4.36
C PRO A 208 -19.54 -0.44 -5.55
N ASN A 209 -19.34 0.02 -6.78
CA ASN A 209 -19.66 -0.73 -8.00
C ASN A 209 -18.43 -1.40 -8.64
N VAL A 210 -17.24 -1.29 -8.03
CA VAL A 210 -16.02 -1.87 -8.61
C VAL A 210 -15.86 -3.30 -8.11
N VAL A 211 -15.97 -4.26 -9.03
CA VAL A 211 -15.67 -5.68 -8.77
C VAL A 211 -14.16 -5.92 -8.75
N GLY A 212 -13.71 -6.88 -7.94
CA GLY A 212 -12.31 -7.33 -7.91
C GLY A 212 -11.35 -6.29 -7.33
N LEU A 213 -11.76 -5.50 -6.33
CA LEU A 213 -10.90 -4.47 -5.72
C LEU A 213 -9.58 -5.04 -5.20
N SER A 214 -9.57 -6.26 -4.67
CA SER A 214 -8.37 -6.96 -4.21
C SER A 214 -7.32 -7.17 -5.31
N GLU A 215 -7.75 -7.32 -6.57
CA GLU A 215 -6.86 -7.51 -7.72
C GLU A 215 -6.34 -6.19 -8.31
N LYS A 216 -6.84 -5.05 -7.80
CA LYS A 216 -6.61 -3.70 -8.33
C LYS A 216 -5.74 -2.84 -7.41
N LEU A 217 -5.02 -3.47 -6.47
CA LEU A 217 -4.18 -2.78 -5.49
C LEU A 217 -2.73 -2.61 -5.93
N GLU A 218 -2.26 -3.45 -6.85
CA GLU A 218 -0.85 -3.55 -7.23
C GLU A 218 -0.69 -3.63 -8.75
N LYS A 219 0.55 -3.54 -9.22
CA LYS A 219 0.87 -3.74 -10.64
C LYS A 219 0.27 -5.07 -11.15
N PRO A 220 -0.41 -5.10 -12.31
CA PRO A 220 -0.92 -6.35 -12.87
C PRO A 220 0.21 -7.38 -13.02
N GLN A 221 0.10 -8.50 -12.33
CA GLN A 221 0.94 -9.67 -12.59
C GLN A 221 0.43 -10.36 -13.87
N GLN A 222 1.34 -11.01 -14.61
CA GLN A 222 0.94 -11.78 -15.79
C GLN A 222 -0.07 -12.85 -15.36
N ARG A 223 -1.33 -12.71 -15.80
CA ARG A 223 -2.33 -13.77 -15.63
C ARG A 223 -1.89 -14.94 -16.49
N ASN A 224 -1.47 -16.05 -15.86
CA ASN A 224 -1.13 -17.26 -16.60
C ASN A 224 -2.42 -17.98 -17.05
N LEU A 225 -3.07 -17.44 -18.08
CA LEU A 225 -4.25 -18.05 -18.70
C LEU A 225 -3.87 -19.17 -19.67
N LYS A 226 -2.60 -19.62 -19.74
CA LYS A 226 -2.20 -20.66 -20.70
C LYS A 226 -2.96 -21.96 -20.46
N GLN A 227 -3.00 -22.45 -19.23
CA GLN A 227 -3.70 -23.70 -18.91
C GLN A 227 -5.20 -23.60 -19.18
N ALA A 228 -5.85 -22.52 -18.75
CA ALA A 228 -7.27 -22.28 -19.02
C ALA A 228 -7.55 -22.15 -20.53
N ASN A 229 -6.71 -21.43 -21.27
CA ASN A 229 -6.83 -21.34 -22.73
C ASN A 229 -6.66 -22.71 -23.40
N THR A 230 -5.66 -23.50 -22.99
CA THR A 230 -5.44 -24.85 -23.53
C THR A 230 -6.67 -25.72 -23.28
N PHE A 231 -7.13 -25.77 -22.03
CA PHE A 231 -8.33 -26.52 -21.65
C PHE A 231 -9.55 -26.15 -22.50
N TRP A 232 -9.88 -24.86 -22.60
CA TRP A 232 -11.05 -24.42 -23.35
C TRP A 232 -10.92 -24.65 -24.85
N LYS A 233 -9.72 -24.51 -25.42
CA LYS A 233 -9.48 -24.85 -26.83
C LYS A 233 -9.65 -26.33 -27.09
N ASP A 234 -9.20 -27.19 -26.19
CA ASP A 234 -9.38 -28.63 -26.32
C ASP A 234 -10.86 -29.03 -26.15
N TYR A 235 -11.54 -28.47 -25.16
CA TYR A 235 -12.99 -28.64 -24.99
C TYR A 235 -13.79 -28.24 -26.25
N LEU A 236 -13.44 -27.11 -26.89
CA LEU A 236 -14.11 -26.64 -28.10
C LEU A 236 -13.86 -27.53 -29.33
N LYS A 237 -12.74 -28.29 -29.37
CA LYS A 237 -12.53 -29.29 -30.43
C LYS A 237 -13.55 -30.42 -30.34
N GLU A 238 -13.90 -30.82 -29.11
CA GLU A 238 -14.91 -31.86 -28.85
C GLU A 238 -16.34 -31.31 -28.86
N ASN A 239 -16.52 -30.01 -28.62
CA ASN A 239 -17.83 -29.35 -28.48
C ASN A 239 -18.01 -28.18 -29.47
N SER A 240 -17.89 -28.47 -30.76
CA SER A 240 -17.88 -27.46 -31.84
C SER A 240 -19.19 -26.69 -32.05
N GLN A 241 -20.28 -27.10 -31.39
CA GLN A 241 -21.59 -26.44 -31.48
C GLN A 241 -21.87 -25.48 -30.31
N LEU A 242 -20.88 -25.21 -29.46
CA LEU A 242 -21.05 -24.31 -28.32
C LEU A 242 -21.40 -22.90 -28.80
N LYS A 243 -22.50 -22.34 -28.29
CA LYS A 243 -22.95 -20.98 -28.60
C LYS A 243 -22.65 -20.02 -27.46
N CYS A 244 -22.25 -18.80 -27.81
CA CYS A 244 -22.10 -17.70 -26.88
C CYS A 244 -23.46 -17.35 -26.26
N ILE A 245 -23.53 -17.34 -24.93
CA ILE A 245 -24.76 -17.05 -24.19
C ILE A 245 -25.26 -15.61 -24.38
N TYR A 246 -24.39 -14.70 -24.80
CA TYR A 246 -24.74 -13.28 -25.02
C TYR A 246 -25.11 -12.99 -26.47
N THR A 247 -24.40 -13.57 -27.44
CA THR A 247 -24.55 -13.23 -28.86
C THR A 247 -25.24 -14.31 -29.68
N GLY A 248 -25.37 -15.53 -29.14
CA GLY A 248 -25.89 -16.69 -29.85
C GLY A 248 -24.98 -17.24 -30.95
N GLN A 249 -23.83 -16.61 -31.21
CA GLN A 249 -22.86 -17.05 -32.22
C GLN A 249 -22.05 -18.25 -31.74
N ASN A 250 -21.62 -19.11 -32.66
CA ASN A 250 -20.76 -20.24 -32.34
C ASN A 250 -19.40 -19.77 -31.82
N ILE A 251 -18.94 -20.37 -30.73
CA ILE A 251 -17.60 -20.18 -30.19
C ILE A 251 -16.67 -21.20 -30.86
N THR A 252 -15.57 -20.73 -31.42
CA THR A 252 -14.54 -21.50 -32.09
C THR A 252 -13.19 -21.24 -31.45
N VAL A 253 -12.21 -22.12 -31.70
CA VAL A 253 -10.82 -21.94 -31.22
C VAL A 253 -10.21 -20.61 -31.69
N GLN A 254 -10.67 -20.08 -32.83
CA GLN A 254 -10.18 -18.85 -33.43
C GLN A 254 -10.86 -17.58 -32.86
N ASN A 255 -12.11 -17.66 -32.42
CA ASN A 255 -12.87 -16.50 -31.93
C ASN A 255 -13.06 -16.49 -30.40
N MET A 256 -12.61 -17.55 -29.71
CA MET A 256 -12.66 -17.64 -28.25
C MET A 256 -11.78 -16.56 -27.62
N SER A 257 -12.40 -15.74 -26.77
CA SER A 257 -11.73 -14.78 -25.90
C SER A 257 -11.98 -15.18 -24.45
N LEU A 258 -10.90 -15.42 -23.70
CA LEU A 258 -10.96 -15.78 -22.29
C LEU A 258 -10.44 -14.59 -21.47
N ASP A 259 -11.36 -13.83 -20.88
CA ASP A 259 -11.01 -12.60 -20.17
C ASP A 259 -10.60 -12.89 -18.71
N HIS A 260 -11.32 -13.82 -18.06
CA HIS A 260 -11.08 -14.26 -16.69
C HIS A 260 -11.35 -15.77 -16.56
N PHE A 261 -10.65 -16.43 -15.64
CA PHE A 261 -10.88 -17.82 -15.25
C PHE A 261 -10.89 -17.89 -13.73
N LEU A 262 -12.02 -18.30 -13.16
CA LEU A 262 -12.15 -18.54 -11.72
C LEU A 262 -11.77 -20.01 -11.47
N PRO A 263 -10.77 -20.30 -10.64
CA PRO A 263 -10.37 -21.66 -10.30
C PRO A 263 -11.46 -22.42 -9.53
#